data_AF-A0AAV4SDA7-F1
#
_entry.id   AF-A0AAV4SDA7-F1
#
_cell.length_a   1.000
_cell.length_b   1.000
_cell.length_c   1.000
_cell.angle_alpha   90.00
_cell.angle_beta   90.00
_cell.angle_gamma   90.00
#
_symmetry.space_group_name_H-M   'P 1'
#
loop_
_entity.id
_entity.type
_entity.pdbx_description
1 polymer ?
#
loop_
_entity_poly.entity_id
_entity_poly.type
_entity_poly.pdbx_seq_one_letter_code
_entity_poly.pdbx_strand_id
1 'polypeptide(L)'
;MDCTLVLRTGGFIHKARLNLVPLNGCMQWKSGNDKLCRRCGNWAETLPHVINHCSLHSHAWQLRHNAIVERAMQRKASILSINQTVCGTSLRPDITAKVGNTVYIIDVTCPFEGNDSAFTAAFENKSTKYGALIPLYQAQGLSATIVPFIVGELGLSLE
;
A
#
# COMPACT_ATOMS: atom_id res chain seq x y z
N MET A 1 -17.68 3.91 -16.45
CA MET A 1 -17.58 2.65 -15.70
C MET A 1 -17.09 3.00 -14.32
N ASP A 2 -17.98 2.87 -13.34
CA ASP A 2 -17.78 3.26 -11.95
C ASP A 2 -16.72 2.36 -11.31
N CYS A 3 -15.60 2.97 -10.89
CA CYS A 3 -14.41 2.27 -10.39
C CYS A 3 -14.66 1.58 -9.04
N THR A 4 -15.81 1.86 -8.42
CA THR A 4 -16.21 1.37 -7.09
C THR A 4 -16.86 -0.02 -7.12
N LEU A 5 -17.31 -0.48 -8.30
CA LEU A 5 -18.06 -1.75 -8.44
C LEU A 5 -17.21 -2.96 -8.88
N VAL A 6 -16.01 -2.75 -9.44
CA VAL A 6 -15.19 -3.87 -9.95
C VAL A 6 -14.50 -4.65 -8.84
N LEU A 7 -14.29 -4.05 -7.66
CA LEU A 7 -13.55 -4.68 -6.55
C LEU A 7 -14.45 -5.40 -5.53
N ARG A 8 -15.78 -5.32 -5.65
CA ARG A 8 -16.73 -5.92 -4.68
C ARG A 8 -17.46 -7.18 -5.17
N THR A 9 -17.26 -7.59 -6.43
CA THR A 9 -17.82 -8.86 -6.90
C THR A 9 -16.78 -9.95 -6.68
N GLY A 10 -17.13 -10.99 -5.91
CA GLY A 10 -16.21 -12.12 -5.62
C GLY A 10 -15.57 -12.74 -6.87
N GLY A 11 -16.21 -12.59 -8.03
CA GLY A 11 -15.68 -13.02 -9.33
C GLY A 11 -14.42 -12.27 -9.79
N PHE A 12 -14.23 -10.98 -9.48
CA PHE A 12 -13.03 -10.25 -9.89
C PHE A 12 -11.83 -10.67 -9.05
N ILE A 13 -11.95 -10.68 -7.71
CA ILE A 13 -10.87 -11.07 -6.80
C ILE A 13 -10.42 -12.51 -7.05
N HIS A 14 -11.37 -13.42 -7.26
CA HIS A 14 -11.06 -14.82 -7.58
C HIS A 14 -10.29 -14.94 -8.90
N LYS A 15 -10.73 -14.23 -9.96
CA LYS A 15 -10.01 -14.20 -11.23
C LYS A 15 -8.64 -13.54 -11.12
N ALA A 16 -8.50 -12.47 -10.33
CA ALA A 16 -7.22 -11.80 -10.11
C ALA A 16 -6.22 -12.72 -9.41
N ARG A 17 -6.63 -13.42 -8.35
CA ARG A 17 -5.80 -14.42 -7.65
C ARG A 17 -5.34 -15.56 -8.56
N LEU A 18 -6.21 -16.04 -9.43
CA LEU A 18 -5.88 -17.10 -10.39
C LEU A 18 -5.20 -16.56 -11.67
N ASN A 19 -4.92 -15.26 -11.76
CA ASN A 19 -4.40 -14.60 -12.97
C ASN A 19 -5.26 -14.87 -14.23
N LEU A 20 -6.57 -14.99 -14.04
CA LEU A 20 -7.58 -15.24 -15.08
C LEU A 20 -8.28 -13.95 -15.55
N VAL A 21 -7.82 -12.79 -15.11
CA VAL A 21 -8.33 -11.51 -15.60
C VAL A 21 -7.89 -11.37 -17.06
N PRO A 22 -8.80 -11.07 -18.01
CA PRO A 22 -8.46 -10.98 -19.43
C PRO A 22 -7.70 -9.67 -19.71
N LEU A 23 -6.42 -9.66 -19.36
CA LEU A 23 -5.49 -8.55 -19.55
C LEU A 23 -4.62 -8.79 -20.78
N ASN A 24 -4.41 -7.75 -21.59
CA ASN A 24 -3.68 -7.84 -22.87
C ASN A 24 -2.27 -8.42 -22.71
N GLY A 25 -1.55 -8.03 -21.65
CA GLY A 25 -0.20 -8.50 -21.36
C GLY A 25 -0.12 -9.98 -20.98
N CYS A 26 -1.21 -10.57 -20.48
CA CYS A 26 -1.26 -11.97 -20.05
C CYS A 26 -1.72 -12.94 -21.16
N MET A 27 -2.25 -12.43 -22.27
CA MET A 27 -2.71 -13.27 -23.41
C MET A 27 -1.52 -13.69 -24.30
N GLN A 28 -0.69 -14.62 -23.83
CA GLN A 28 0.49 -15.12 -24.57
C GLN A 28 0.11 -15.84 -25.88
N TRP A 29 -1.04 -16.53 -25.90
CA TRP A 29 -1.51 -17.32 -27.04
C TRP A 29 -2.06 -16.48 -28.22
N LYS A 30 -2.29 -15.18 -28.02
CA LYS A 30 -2.64 -14.24 -29.10
C LYS A 30 -1.38 -13.55 -29.60
N SER A 31 -0.73 -14.18 -30.59
CA SER A 31 0.39 -13.61 -31.34
C SER A 31 -0.05 -12.37 -32.11
N GLY A 32 0.73 -11.29 -32.08
CA GLY A 32 0.46 -10.04 -32.79
C GLY A 32 -0.51 -9.07 -32.12
N ASN A 33 -1.07 -9.41 -30.96
CA ASN A 33 -1.97 -8.52 -30.23
C ASN A 33 -1.22 -7.44 -29.45
N ASP A 34 -1.76 -6.23 -29.42
CA ASP A 34 -1.28 -5.14 -28.57
C ASP A 34 -1.25 -5.60 -27.09
N LYS A 35 -0.09 -5.44 -26.45
CA LYS A 35 0.13 -5.80 -25.04
C LYS A 35 -0.08 -4.60 -24.12
N LEU A 36 -0.21 -3.40 -24.66
CA LEU A 36 -0.31 -2.17 -23.88
C LEU A 36 -1.60 -2.14 -23.06
N CYS A 37 -1.50 -1.42 -21.94
CA CYS A 37 -2.61 -1.14 -21.06
C CYS A 37 -3.70 -0.37 -21.80
N ARG A 38 -4.92 -0.92 -21.83
CA ARG A 38 -6.08 -0.30 -22.48
C ARG A 38 -6.50 1.02 -21.83
N ARG A 39 -5.97 1.30 -20.62
CA ARG A 39 -6.21 2.55 -19.90
C ARG A 39 -5.11 3.56 -20.21
N CYS A 40 -3.86 3.27 -19.86
CA CYS A 40 -2.78 4.27 -19.91
C CYS A 40 -1.92 4.21 -21.17
N GLY A 41 -1.96 3.13 -21.95
CA GLY A 41 -1.17 2.96 -23.17
C GLY A 41 0.35 2.83 -23.00
N ASN A 42 0.89 2.89 -21.78
CA ASN A 42 2.34 3.07 -21.56
C ASN A 42 3.10 1.78 -21.22
N TRP A 43 2.43 0.83 -20.56
CA TRP A 43 3.06 -0.41 -20.07
C TRP A 43 2.23 -1.61 -20.48
N ALA A 44 2.84 -2.80 -20.46
CA ALA A 44 2.10 -4.04 -20.67
C ALA A 44 0.94 -4.15 -19.66
N GLU A 45 -0.25 -4.49 -20.15
CA GLU A 45 -1.43 -4.67 -19.32
C GLU A 45 -1.31 -5.98 -18.52
N THR A 46 -0.63 -5.91 -17.40
CA THR A 46 -0.46 -7.02 -16.46
C THR A 46 -1.25 -6.73 -15.19
N LEU A 47 -1.47 -7.76 -14.37
CA LEU A 47 -2.19 -7.60 -13.10
C LEU A 47 -1.47 -6.62 -12.13
N PRO A 48 -0.14 -6.70 -11.92
CA PRO A 48 0.58 -5.69 -11.15
C PRO A 48 0.41 -4.29 -11.73
N HIS A 49 0.46 -4.16 -13.06
CA HIS A 49 0.28 -2.86 -13.69
C HIS A 49 -1.11 -2.29 -13.41
N VAL A 50 -2.18 -3.03 -13.73
CA VAL A 50 -3.55 -2.53 -13.63
C VAL A 50 -3.94 -2.22 -12.18
N ILE A 51 -3.55 -3.07 -11.22
CA ILE A 51 -3.94 -2.90 -9.83
C ILE A 51 -3.08 -1.86 -9.11
N ASN A 52 -1.79 -1.75 -9.45
CA ASN A 52 -0.81 -1.10 -8.58
C ASN A 52 0.07 -0.01 -9.24
N HIS A 53 0.25 -0.03 -10.57
CA HIS A 53 1.19 0.88 -11.26
C HIS A 53 0.59 1.73 -12.39
N CYS A 54 -0.64 1.45 -12.82
CA CYS A 54 -1.38 2.26 -13.79
C CYS A 54 -1.86 3.58 -13.17
N SER A 55 -1.17 4.69 -13.42
CA SER A 55 -1.45 6.01 -12.82
C SER A 55 -2.89 6.50 -12.98
N LEU A 56 -3.61 6.05 -14.02
CA LEU A 56 -5.05 6.34 -14.20
C LEU A 56 -5.94 5.71 -13.14
N HIS A 57 -5.43 4.74 -12.37
CA HIS A 57 -6.08 4.14 -11.21
C HIS A 57 -5.54 4.70 -9.87
N SER A 58 -4.71 5.75 -9.88
CA SER A 58 -4.14 6.34 -8.65
C SER A 58 -5.17 6.70 -7.59
N HIS A 59 -6.33 7.21 -8.00
CA HIS A 59 -7.44 7.48 -7.09
C HIS A 59 -7.93 6.21 -6.38
N ALA A 60 -8.03 5.08 -7.08
CA ALA A 60 -8.42 3.81 -6.49
C ALA A 60 -7.35 3.30 -5.49
N TRP A 61 -6.06 3.57 -5.73
CA TRP A 61 -5.00 3.24 -4.79
C TRP A 61 -5.11 4.05 -3.51
N GLN A 62 -5.33 5.35 -3.65
CA GLN A 62 -5.50 6.25 -2.52
C GLN A 62 -6.73 5.86 -1.68
N LEU A 63 -7.85 5.50 -2.32
CA LEU A 63 -9.04 5.04 -1.59
C LEU A 63 -8.78 3.75 -0.81
N ARG A 64 -8.04 2.79 -1.38
CA ARG A 64 -7.66 1.55 -0.67
C ARG A 64 -6.77 1.86 0.53
N HIS A 65 -5.76 2.70 0.33
CA HIS A 65 -4.83 3.13 1.37
C HIS A 65 -5.59 3.83 2.51
N ASN A 66 -6.42 4.83 2.19
CA ASN A 66 -7.23 5.56 3.17
C ASN A 66 -8.16 4.62 3.96
N ALA A 67 -8.82 3.67 3.29
CA ALA A 67 -9.70 2.72 3.95
C ALA A 67 -8.95 1.81 4.95
N ILE A 68 -7.70 1.44 4.65
CA ILE A 68 -6.85 0.65 5.55
C ILE A 68 -6.42 1.52 6.75
N VAL A 69 -5.98 2.75 6.50
CA VAL A 69 -5.62 3.72 7.56
C VAL A 69 -6.80 3.95 8.50
N GLU A 70 -7.99 4.25 7.96
CA GLU A 70 -9.22 4.44 8.75
C GLU A 70 -9.56 3.20 9.60
N ARG A 71 -9.39 2.00 9.06
CA ARG A 71 -9.64 0.75 9.80
C ARG A 71 -8.59 0.51 10.89
N ALA A 72 -7.33 0.86 10.65
CA ALA A 72 -6.27 0.77 11.65
C ALA A 72 -6.52 1.75 12.82
N MET A 73 -7.05 2.93 12.53
CA MET A 73 -7.39 3.97 13.52
C MET A 73 -8.53 3.59 14.47
N GLN A 74 -9.44 2.70 14.08
CA GLN A 74 -10.55 2.27 14.94
C GLN A 74 -10.11 1.49 16.19
N ARG A 75 -8.80 1.21 16.34
CA ARG A 75 -8.22 0.57 17.52
C ARG A 75 -7.88 1.62 18.60
N LYS A 76 -8.05 1.25 19.88
CA LYS A 76 -7.96 2.11 21.07
C LYS A 76 -6.55 2.67 21.40
N ALA A 77 -5.78 3.12 20.42
CA ALA A 77 -4.51 3.81 20.64
C ALA A 77 -4.74 5.33 20.77
N SER A 78 -3.92 6.01 21.57
CA SER A 78 -3.93 7.48 21.60
C SER A 78 -3.25 8.00 20.33
N ILE A 79 -4.04 8.40 19.34
CA ILE A 79 -3.52 8.95 18.09
C ILE A 79 -2.95 10.34 18.35
N LEU A 80 -1.67 10.55 18.01
CA LEU A 80 -1.01 11.86 18.06
C LEU A 80 -1.26 12.65 16.79
N SER A 81 -1.15 12.00 15.63
CA SER A 81 -1.37 12.63 14.33
C SER A 81 -1.71 11.61 13.24
N ILE A 82 -2.40 12.08 12.20
CA ILE A 82 -2.78 11.29 11.02
C ILE A 82 -2.43 12.10 9.78
N ASN A 83 -1.64 11.52 8.87
CA ASN A 83 -1.22 12.17 7.64
C ASN A 83 -0.69 13.59 7.91
N GLN A 84 0.13 13.78 8.94
CA GLN A 84 0.74 15.08 9.29
C GLN A 84 2.25 14.99 9.26
N THR A 85 2.90 16.10 8.88
CA THR A 85 4.35 16.21 8.91
C THR A 85 4.83 16.27 10.36
N VAL A 86 5.87 15.49 10.70
CA VAL A 86 6.50 15.56 12.02
C VAL A 86 7.32 16.83 12.11
N CYS A 87 7.08 17.63 13.16
CA CYS A 87 7.76 18.91 13.38
C CYS A 87 9.29 18.77 13.32
N GLY A 88 9.95 19.69 12.62
CA GLY A 88 11.40 19.64 12.39
C GLY A 88 11.84 18.69 11.27
N THR A 89 10.91 18.09 10.53
CA THR A 89 11.21 17.19 9.41
C THR A 89 10.28 17.45 8.21
N SER A 90 10.59 16.85 7.06
CA SER A 90 9.66 16.74 5.91
C SER A 90 8.92 15.40 5.87
N LEU A 91 9.06 14.58 6.92
CA LEU A 91 8.49 13.24 6.98
C LEU A 91 7.04 13.29 7.44
N ARG A 92 6.18 12.59 6.70
CA ARG A 92 4.74 12.52 6.92
C ARG A 92 4.29 11.06 7.00
N PRO A 93 4.32 10.44 8.19
CA PRO A 93 3.75 9.12 8.42
C PRO A 93 2.22 9.13 8.29
N ASP A 94 1.63 7.97 7.97
CA ASP A 94 0.18 7.84 7.87
C ASP A 94 -0.50 7.97 9.24
N ILE A 95 0.07 7.32 10.27
CA ILE A 95 -0.42 7.40 11.64
C ILE A 95 0.77 7.49 12.60
N THR A 96 0.72 8.45 13.52
CA THR A 96 1.59 8.48 14.69
C THR A 96 0.73 8.28 15.92
N ALA A 97 0.99 7.24 16.71
CA ALA A 97 0.23 6.92 17.91
C ALA A 97 1.15 6.78 19.12
N LYS A 98 0.64 7.06 20.32
CA LYS A 98 1.35 6.89 21.58
C LYS A 98 0.66 5.84 22.44
N VAL A 99 1.44 4.90 22.95
CA VAL A 99 0.99 3.93 23.96
C VAL A 99 2.02 3.94 25.09
N GLY A 100 1.60 4.37 26.28
CA GLY A 100 2.53 4.60 27.39
C GLY A 100 3.59 5.65 27.03
N ASN A 101 4.87 5.29 27.14
CA ASN A 101 6.00 6.15 26.78
C ASN A 101 6.57 5.88 25.37
N THR A 102 5.89 5.05 24.57
CA THR A 102 6.35 4.65 23.24
C THR A 102 5.48 5.28 22.15
N VAL A 103 6.15 5.90 21.18
CA VAL A 103 5.57 6.42 19.95
C VAL A 103 5.68 5.36 18.85
N TYR A 104 4.57 5.00 18.25
CA TYR A 104 4.46 4.12 17.10
C TYR A 104 4.28 4.95 15.85
N ILE A 105 5.23 4.83 14.93
CA ILE A 105 5.22 5.47 13.62
C ILE A 105 4.73 4.41 12.62
N ILE A 106 3.47 4.51 12.23
CA ILE A 106 2.81 3.52 11.38
C ILE A 106 2.64 4.11 9.98
N ASP A 107 3.05 3.35 8.98
CA ASP A 107 2.92 3.73 7.57
C ASP A 107 2.43 2.54 6.77
N VAL A 108 1.30 2.73 6.09
CA VAL A 108 0.58 1.70 5.33
C VAL A 108 1.16 1.62 3.93
N THR A 109 1.46 0.39 3.51
CA THR A 109 1.91 0.11 2.14
C THR A 109 1.17 -1.08 1.57
N CYS A 110 0.79 -0.98 0.29
CA CYS A 110 0.01 -2.00 -0.41
C CYS A 110 0.72 -2.55 -1.65
N PRO A 111 1.83 -3.30 -1.47
CA PRO A 111 2.54 -3.89 -2.60
C PRO A 111 1.74 -5.02 -3.25
N PHE A 112 2.02 -5.28 -4.53
CA PHE A 112 1.44 -6.39 -5.27
C PHE A 112 2.07 -7.70 -4.78
N GLU A 113 1.25 -8.74 -4.56
CA GLU A 113 1.63 -10.04 -3.96
C GLU A 113 2.37 -10.97 -4.94
N GLY A 114 3.20 -10.43 -5.83
CA GLY A 114 3.82 -11.21 -6.90
C GLY A 114 5.16 -11.84 -6.55
N ASN A 115 5.79 -11.41 -5.45
CA ASN A 115 7.11 -11.85 -5.01
C ASN A 115 7.30 -11.52 -3.52
N ASP A 116 7.69 -12.51 -2.71
CA ASP A 116 7.95 -12.32 -1.27
C ASP A 116 8.97 -11.22 -1.00
N SER A 117 9.94 -11.03 -1.90
CA SER A 117 10.93 -9.95 -1.78
C SER A 117 10.31 -8.56 -1.84
N ALA A 118 9.12 -8.39 -2.42
CA ALA A 118 8.44 -7.10 -2.51
C ALA A 118 7.95 -6.62 -1.15
N PHE A 119 7.50 -7.54 -0.28
CA PHE A 119 7.09 -7.20 1.08
C PHE A 119 8.29 -6.80 1.92
N THR A 120 9.36 -7.60 1.91
CA THR A 120 10.60 -7.29 2.64
C THR A 120 11.20 -5.96 2.19
N ALA A 121 11.30 -5.73 0.88
CA ALA A 121 11.79 -4.46 0.35
C ALA A 121 10.90 -3.27 0.77
N ALA A 122 9.57 -3.43 0.74
CA ALA A 122 8.65 -2.39 1.20
C ALA A 122 8.83 -2.08 2.70
N PHE A 123 9.03 -3.12 3.51
CA PHE A 123 9.31 -2.99 4.94
C PHE A 123 10.61 -2.21 5.20
N GLU A 124 11.71 -2.65 4.58
CA GLU A 124 13.04 -2.05 4.74
C GLU A 124 13.07 -0.59 4.27
N ASN A 125 12.44 -0.30 3.13
CA ASN A 125 12.35 1.05 2.59
C ASN A 125 11.64 2.01 3.56
N LYS A 126 10.53 1.57 4.18
CA LYS A 126 9.78 2.39 5.14
C LYS A 126 10.52 2.52 6.47
N SER A 127 11.12 1.43 6.95
CA SER A 127 11.96 1.44 8.16
C SER A 127 13.12 2.42 8.01
N THR A 128 13.79 2.40 6.86
CA THR A 128 14.89 3.32 6.54
C THR A 128 14.40 4.76 6.43
N LYS A 129 13.30 5.00 5.69
CA LYS A 129 12.72 6.33 5.48
C LYS A 129 12.41 7.04 6.80
N TYR A 130 11.81 6.34 7.75
CA TYR A 130 11.40 6.91 9.04
C TYR A 130 12.43 6.73 10.15
N GLY A 131 13.59 6.11 9.87
CA GLY A 131 14.66 5.87 10.85
C GLY A 131 15.09 7.16 11.59
N ALA A 132 15.11 8.28 10.89
CA ALA A 132 15.46 9.59 11.45
C ALA A 132 14.48 10.09 12.54
N LEU A 133 13.26 9.57 12.62
CA LEU A 133 12.28 9.96 13.63
C LEU A 133 12.57 9.32 15.00
N ILE A 134 13.28 8.19 15.04
CA ILE A 134 13.63 7.50 16.29
C ILE A 134 14.44 8.42 17.22
N PRO A 135 15.62 8.95 16.80
CA PRO A 135 16.41 9.83 17.67
C PRO A 135 15.68 11.14 18.01
N LEU A 136 14.80 11.62 17.12
CA LEU A 136 14.00 12.83 17.37
C LEU A 136 13.05 12.64 18.56
N TYR A 137 12.33 11.53 18.63
CA TYR A 137 11.47 11.23 19.77
C TYR A 137 12.25 10.85 21.03
N GLN A 138 13.41 10.18 20.88
CA GLN A 138 14.31 9.90 22.00
C GLN A 138 14.84 11.17 22.67
N ALA A 139 15.18 12.20 21.89
CA ALA A 139 15.58 13.51 22.40
C ALA A 139 14.46 14.21 23.21
N GLN A 140 13.20 13.80 23.01
CA GLN A 140 12.02 14.29 23.77
C GLN A 140 11.69 13.39 24.98
N GLY A 141 12.53 12.41 25.30
CA GLY A 141 12.31 11.47 26.40
C GLY A 141 11.32 10.34 26.09
N LEU A 142 10.98 10.14 24.81
CA LEU A 142 10.05 9.09 24.36
C LEU A 142 10.80 7.94 23.67
N SER A 143 10.31 6.72 23.82
CA SER A 143 10.72 5.61 22.95
C SER A 143 10.00 5.71 21.62
N ALA A 144 10.61 5.22 20.53
CA ALA A 144 9.98 5.23 19.21
C ALA A 144 10.18 3.89 18.49
N THR A 145 9.14 3.45 17.79
CA THR A 145 9.14 2.22 17.01
C THR A 145 8.46 2.47 15.67
N ILE A 146 9.12 2.07 14.59
CA ILE A 146 8.57 2.14 13.24
C ILE A 146 7.84 0.84 12.95
N VAL A 147 6.62 0.94 12.47
CA VAL A 147 5.76 -0.20 12.15
C VAL A 147 5.24 -0.02 10.73
N PRO A 148 6.00 -0.46 9.71
CA PRO A 148 5.47 -0.57 8.36
C PRO A 148 4.29 -1.56 8.36
N PHE A 149 3.11 -1.10 7.96
CA PHE A 149 1.89 -1.91 7.93
C PHE A 149 1.61 -2.35 6.50
N ILE A 150 2.01 -3.58 6.17
CA ILE A 150 1.97 -4.12 4.82
C ILE A 150 0.66 -4.87 4.60
N VAL A 151 -0.08 -4.50 3.56
CA VAL A 151 -1.33 -5.16 3.18
C VAL A 151 -1.26 -5.56 1.71
N GLY A 152 -1.27 -6.86 1.45
CA GLY A 152 -1.30 -7.41 0.11
C GLY A 152 -2.55 -6.98 -0.68
N GLU A 153 -2.39 -6.90 -1.99
CA GLU A 153 -3.40 -6.37 -2.91
C GLU A 153 -4.53 -7.33 -3.26
N LEU A 154 -4.33 -8.62 -3.03
CA LEU A 154 -5.30 -9.68 -3.27
C LEU A 154 -5.81 -10.26 -1.94
N GLY A 155 -5.19 -9.95 -0.80
CA GLY A 155 -5.59 -10.29 0.56
C GLY A 155 -4.47 -10.01 1.59
N LEU A 156 -4.81 -10.14 2.87
CA LEU A 156 -3.86 -9.92 3.96
C LEU A 156 -2.86 -11.09 4.04
N SER A 157 -1.56 -10.85 3.84
CA SER A 157 -0.51 -11.75 4.30
C SER A 157 -0.07 -11.23 5.68
N LEU A 158 -0.50 -11.91 6.74
CA LEU A 158 0.11 -11.77 8.06
C LEU A 158 1.04 -12.98 8.20
N GLU A 159 2.34 -12.73 8.21
CA GLU A 159 3.29 -13.58 8.94
C GLU A 159 3.65 -12.89 10.26
#